data_AF-A0A382QH06-F1
#
_entry.id   AF-A0A382QH06-F1
#
_cell.length_a   1.000
_cell.length_b   1.000
_cell.length_c   1.000
_cell.angle_alpha   90.00
_cell.angle_beta   90.00
_cell.angle_gamma   90.00
#
_symmetry.space_group_name_H-M   'P 1'
#
loop_
_entity.id
_entity.type
_entity.pdbx_description
1 polymer ?
#
loop_
_entity_poly.entity_id
_entity_poly.type
_entity_poly.pdbx_seq_one_letter_code
_entity_poly.pdbx_strand_id
1 'polypeptide(L)'
;YLVNYPAREKVFLQLISGLRALFRDVMRQDNLGRSVEDIENQLQEQVDSLEQRDAFVDIGGVAGNTEMKFILAQVIPQPRDEGFDFAHRSAHLDIRPVNGLGAEMVSRDADGGQMAATVTTAELGALRFHVDGSRVVWDPSEASTYA
;
A
#
# COMPACT_ATOMS: atom_id res chain seq x y z
N TYR A 1 48.04 10.71 -46.78
CA TYR A 1 47.46 9.44 -47.25
C TYR A 1 45.93 9.42 -47.41
N LEU A 2 45.19 10.51 -47.13
CA LEU A 2 43.72 10.54 -47.32
C LEU A 2 43.22 11.32 -48.56
N VAL A 3 44.08 12.13 -49.21
CA VAL A 3 43.66 13.05 -50.29
C VAL A 3 43.32 12.35 -51.62
N ASN A 4 43.74 11.08 -51.82
CA ASN A 4 43.60 10.40 -53.11
C ASN A 4 42.39 9.45 -53.25
N TYR A 5 41.55 9.28 -52.22
CA TYR A 5 40.41 8.35 -52.26
C TYR A 5 39.15 8.87 -51.55
N PRO A 6 38.44 9.85 -52.13
CA PRO A 6 37.29 10.52 -51.51
C PRO A 6 36.11 9.58 -51.17
N ALA A 7 35.98 8.45 -51.88
CA ALA A 7 34.98 7.43 -51.58
C ALA A 7 35.28 6.71 -50.25
N ARG A 8 36.55 6.44 -49.92
CA ARG A 8 36.95 5.81 -48.65
C ARG A 8 36.75 6.76 -47.47
N GLU A 9 37.02 8.04 -47.68
CA GLU A 9 36.82 9.08 -46.66
C GLU A 9 35.32 9.25 -46.34
N LYS A 10 34.43 9.23 -47.34
CA LYS A 10 32.97 9.23 -47.13
C LYS A 10 32.49 8.01 -46.34
N VAL A 11 32.95 6.80 -46.68
CA VAL A 11 32.58 5.57 -45.97
C VAL A 11 33.08 5.60 -44.53
N PHE A 12 34.30 6.10 -44.30
CA PHE A 12 34.87 6.23 -42.97
C PHE A 12 34.11 7.25 -42.10
N LEU A 13 33.74 8.41 -42.68
CA LEU A 13 32.91 9.41 -41.98
C LEU A 13 31.50 8.90 -41.70
N GLN A 14 30.91 8.12 -42.61
CA GLN A 14 29.62 7.46 -42.38
C GLN A 14 29.70 6.44 -41.23
N LEU A 15 30.75 5.63 -41.17
CA LEU A 15 30.99 4.69 -40.05
C LEU A 15 31.12 5.42 -38.72
N ILE A 16 31.88 6.51 -38.66
CA ILE A 16 32.01 7.33 -37.45
C ILE A 16 30.66 7.93 -37.04
N SER A 17 29.88 8.41 -38.01
CA SER A 17 28.56 8.96 -37.73
C SER A 17 27.59 7.91 -37.18
N GLY A 18 27.62 6.68 -37.73
CA GLY A 18 26.82 5.54 -37.27
C GLY A 18 27.22 5.09 -35.86
N LEU A 19 28.52 4.96 -35.58
CA LEU A 19 29.03 4.68 -34.25
C LEU A 19 28.59 5.73 -33.22
N ARG A 20 28.61 7.01 -33.60
CA ARG A 20 28.18 8.10 -32.71
C ARG A 20 26.67 8.13 -32.46
N ALA A 21 25.87 7.62 -33.40
CA ALA A 21 24.43 7.45 -33.21
C ALA A 21 24.16 6.28 -32.25
N LEU A 22 24.76 5.11 -32.53
CA LEU A 22 24.68 3.92 -31.67
C LEU A 22 25.09 4.22 -30.23
N PHE A 23 26.18 4.94 -30.02
CA PHE A 23 26.64 5.28 -28.68
C PHE A 23 25.66 6.20 -27.93
N ARG A 24 24.99 7.11 -28.65
CA ARG A 24 23.94 7.96 -28.06
C ARG A 24 22.70 7.16 -27.70
N ASP A 25 22.32 6.21 -28.54
CA ASP A 25 21.15 5.37 -28.31
C ASP A 25 21.38 4.43 -27.10
N VAL A 26 22.56 3.82 -27.00
CA VAL A 26 22.95 3.01 -25.82
C VAL A 26 22.95 3.84 -24.54
N MET A 27 23.56 5.04 -24.56
CA MET A 27 23.53 5.94 -23.40
C MET A 27 22.11 6.35 -23.00
N ARG A 28 21.22 6.54 -23.98
CA ARG A 28 19.81 6.87 -23.71
C ARG A 28 19.09 5.69 -23.06
N GLN A 29 19.35 4.47 -23.54
CA GLN A 29 18.79 3.25 -22.98
C GLN A 29 19.28 3.00 -21.56
N ASP A 30 20.58 3.17 -21.29
CA ASP A 30 21.16 3.05 -19.94
C ASP A 30 20.53 4.05 -18.95
N ASN A 31 20.36 5.30 -19.37
CA ASN A 31 19.72 6.32 -18.53
C ASN A 31 18.24 6.02 -18.26
N LEU A 32 17.53 5.47 -19.26
CA LEU A 32 16.16 4.98 -19.08
C LEU A 32 16.11 3.81 -18.10
N GLY A 33 17.05 2.85 -18.22
CA GLY A 33 17.15 1.72 -17.29
C GLY A 33 17.32 2.18 -15.84
N ARG A 34 18.27 3.10 -15.59
CA ARG A 34 18.46 3.68 -14.25
C ARG A 34 17.24 4.44 -13.75
N SER A 35 16.58 5.19 -14.61
CA SER A 35 15.36 5.91 -14.22
C SER A 35 14.21 4.98 -13.87
N VAL A 36 14.10 3.81 -14.51
CA VAL A 36 13.10 2.80 -14.18
C VAL A 36 13.42 2.19 -12.82
N GLU A 37 14.68 1.78 -12.59
CA GLU A 37 15.13 1.25 -11.29
C GLU A 37 14.86 2.25 -10.15
N ASP A 38 15.16 3.54 -10.36
CA ASP A 38 14.89 4.58 -9.36
C ASP A 38 13.39 4.73 -9.05
N ILE A 39 12.52 4.64 -10.07
CA ILE A 39 11.06 4.70 -9.90
C ILE A 39 10.56 3.45 -9.18
N GLU A 40 11.06 2.25 -9.53
CA GLU A 40 10.70 1.01 -8.84
C GLU A 40 11.06 1.07 -7.36
N ASN A 41 12.25 1.58 -7.02
CA ASN A 41 12.67 1.77 -5.64
C ASN A 41 11.76 2.75 -4.88
N GLN A 42 11.41 3.89 -5.49
CA GLN A 42 10.49 4.86 -4.88
C GLN A 42 9.07 4.29 -4.68
N LEU A 43 8.61 3.48 -5.62
CA LEU A 43 7.30 2.84 -5.54
C LEU A 43 7.28 1.79 -4.43
N GLN A 44 8.36 1.02 -4.28
CA GLN A 44 8.52 0.09 -3.17
C GLN A 44 8.54 0.82 -1.82
N GLU A 45 9.30 1.92 -1.69
CA GLU A 45 9.31 2.73 -0.45
C GLU A 45 7.91 3.26 -0.10
N GLN A 46 7.14 3.67 -1.10
CA GLN A 46 5.75 4.11 -0.89
C GLN A 46 4.84 2.96 -0.46
N VAL A 47 4.96 1.78 -1.06
CA VAL A 47 4.21 0.58 -0.66
C VAL A 47 4.56 0.20 0.77
N ASP A 48 5.85 0.13 1.12
CA ASP A 48 6.31 -0.16 2.47
C ASP A 48 5.78 0.87 3.48
N SER A 49 5.71 2.15 3.10
CA SER A 49 5.14 3.21 3.96
C SER A 49 3.62 3.08 4.17
N LEU A 50 2.91 2.52 3.19
CA LEU A 50 1.47 2.22 3.29
C LEU A 50 1.24 0.98 4.15
N GLU A 51 2.11 -0.02 4.08
CA GLU A 51 2.08 -1.20 4.94
C GLU A 51 2.39 -0.85 6.40
N GLN A 52 3.29 0.10 6.66
CA GLN A 52 3.63 0.58 8.01
C GLN A 52 2.63 1.58 8.59
N ARG A 53 1.60 1.98 7.83
CA ARG A 53 0.57 2.89 8.34
C ARG A 53 -0.40 2.14 9.26
N ASP A 54 0.00 2.02 10.52
CA ASP A 54 -0.87 1.58 11.61
C ASP A 54 -1.99 2.61 11.82
N ALA A 55 -3.11 2.41 11.13
CA ALA A 55 -4.30 3.23 11.28
C ALA A 55 -5.11 2.70 12.46
N PHE A 56 -5.04 3.40 13.59
CA PHE A 56 -5.82 3.08 14.78
C PHE A 56 -6.91 4.11 15.03
N VAL A 57 -8.04 3.65 15.59
CA VAL A 57 -9.14 4.48 16.05
C VAL A 57 -9.33 4.23 17.55
N ASP A 58 -9.05 5.24 18.36
CA ASP A 58 -9.33 5.23 19.80
C ASP A 58 -10.75 5.75 20.06
N ILE A 59 -11.55 5.02 20.82
CA ILE A 59 -12.93 5.41 21.18
C ILE A 59 -13.10 5.39 22.70
N GLY A 60 -13.48 6.53 23.26
CA GLY A 60 -13.75 6.72 24.70
C GLY A 60 -15.13 6.24 25.17
N GLY A 61 -15.62 5.15 24.59
CA GLY A 61 -16.92 4.55 24.90
C GLY A 61 -17.85 4.39 23.70
N VAL A 62 -18.60 3.29 23.69
CA VAL A 62 -19.56 2.96 22.63
C VAL A 62 -20.98 3.14 23.17
N ALA A 63 -21.72 4.11 22.62
CA ALA A 63 -23.10 4.38 23.00
C ALA A 63 -24.07 3.70 22.02
N GLY A 64 -24.67 2.59 22.44
CA GLY A 64 -25.66 1.89 21.62
C GLY A 64 -25.05 0.95 20.58
N ASN A 65 -25.88 0.50 19.62
CA ASN A 65 -25.41 -0.29 18.49
C ASN A 65 -24.52 0.56 17.59
N THR A 66 -23.28 0.15 17.38
CA THR A 66 -22.32 0.87 16.54
C THR A 66 -21.78 -0.09 15.49
N GLU A 67 -21.81 0.33 14.23
CA GLU A 67 -21.19 -0.38 13.11
C GLU A 67 -20.03 0.47 12.58
N MET A 68 -18.89 -0.16 12.36
CA MET A 68 -17.71 0.48 11.78
C MET A 68 -17.23 -0.31 10.58
N LYS A 69 -16.76 0.42 9.56
CA LYS A 69 -16.19 -0.13 8.34
C LYS A 69 -14.78 0.40 8.15
N PHE A 70 -13.82 -0.50 8.10
CA PHE A 70 -12.42 -0.21 7.87
C PHE A 70 -12.08 -0.55 6.41
N ILE A 71 -11.59 0.44 5.65
CA ILE A 71 -11.18 0.26 4.26
C ILE A 71 -9.73 -0.24 4.26
N LEU A 72 -9.48 -1.38 3.61
CA LEU A 72 -8.16 -1.98 3.50
C LEU A 72 -7.51 -1.46 2.22
N ALA A 73 -6.45 -0.66 2.37
CA ALA A 73 -5.67 -0.18 1.23
C ALA A 73 -4.80 -1.31 0.70
N GLN A 74 -5.35 -2.14 -0.20
CA GLN A 74 -4.59 -3.17 -0.91
C GLN A 74 -4.42 -2.78 -2.38
N VAL A 75 -3.17 -2.74 -2.83
CA VAL A 75 -2.83 -2.48 -4.24
C VAL A 75 -2.74 -3.82 -4.99
N ILE A 76 -3.37 -3.92 -6.16
CA ILE A 76 -3.33 -5.10 -7.04
C ILE A 76 -2.73 -4.70 -8.39
N PRO A 77 -1.77 -5.47 -8.94
CA PRO A 77 -1.27 -5.24 -10.29
C PRO A 77 -2.35 -5.55 -11.34
N GLN A 78 -2.56 -4.63 -12.28
CA GLN A 78 -3.44 -4.85 -13.43
C GLN A 78 -2.69 -5.61 -14.54
N PRO A 79 -3.12 -6.81 -14.91
CA PRO A 79 -2.37 -7.66 -15.84
C PRO A 79 -2.39 -7.19 -17.30
N ARG A 80 -3.16 -6.15 -17.64
CA ARG A 80 -3.30 -5.67 -19.04
C ARG A 80 -2.57 -4.37 -19.34
N ASP A 81 -2.39 -3.50 -18.35
CA ASP A 81 -1.94 -2.11 -18.58
C ASP A 81 -0.66 -1.75 -17.79
N GLU A 82 0.03 -2.74 -17.19
CA GLU A 82 1.20 -2.52 -16.31
C GLU A 82 0.94 -1.51 -15.15
N GLY A 83 -0.34 -1.23 -14.88
CA GLY A 83 -0.79 -0.29 -13.86
C GLY A 83 -1.15 -0.97 -12.54
N PHE A 84 -1.45 -0.16 -11.53
CA PHE A 84 -1.91 -0.61 -10.24
C PHE A 84 -3.36 -0.17 -10.02
N ASP A 85 -4.18 -1.03 -9.41
CA ASP A 85 -5.53 -0.70 -8.97
C ASP A 85 -5.66 -0.90 -7.45
N PHE A 86 -6.67 -0.27 -6.85
CA PHE A 86 -7.01 -0.49 -5.45
C PHE A 86 -8.10 -1.56 -5.32
N ALA A 87 -7.78 -2.64 -4.63
CA ALA A 87 -8.77 -3.62 -4.21
C ALA A 87 -9.74 -2.95 -3.23
N HIS A 88 -11.02 -2.89 -3.58
CA HIS A 88 -12.05 -2.39 -2.68
C HIS A 88 -12.39 -3.46 -1.65
N ARG A 89 -11.52 -3.61 -0.64
CA ARG A 89 -11.68 -4.56 0.46
C ARG A 89 -11.97 -3.83 1.75
N SER A 90 -12.82 -4.40 2.59
CA SER A 90 -13.18 -3.81 3.87
C SER A 90 -13.43 -4.86 4.93
N ALA A 91 -12.98 -4.55 6.15
CA ALA A 91 -13.34 -5.28 7.35
C ALA A 91 -14.43 -4.51 8.09
N HIS A 92 -15.33 -5.23 8.76
CA HIS A 92 -16.47 -4.66 9.47
C HIS A 92 -16.39 -5.02 10.95
N LEU A 93 -16.83 -4.10 11.81
CA LEU A 93 -16.98 -4.32 13.23
C LEU A 93 -18.36 -3.84 13.67
N ASP A 94 -19.17 -4.77 14.17
CA ASP A 94 -20.45 -4.49 14.82
C ASP A 94 -20.27 -4.58 16.33
N ILE A 95 -20.70 -3.55 17.05
CA ILE A 95 -20.70 -3.49 18.50
C ILE A 95 -22.14 -3.42 18.96
N ARG A 96 -22.58 -4.41 19.72
CA ARG A 96 -23.94 -4.54 20.21
C ARG A 96 -23.93 -4.53 21.74
N PRO A 97 -24.44 -3.49 22.41
CA PRO A 97 -24.47 -3.44 23.85
C PRO A 97 -25.34 -4.57 24.40
N VAL A 98 -24.82 -5.23 25.43
CA VAL A 98 -25.52 -6.26 26.19
C VAL A 98 -25.97 -5.60 27.48
N ASN A 99 -27.26 -5.24 27.55
CA ASN A 99 -27.97 -4.58 28.66
C ASN A 99 -27.20 -4.52 30.01
N GLY A 100 -26.33 -3.51 30.16
CA GLY A 100 -25.59 -3.22 31.40
C GLY A 100 -24.42 -4.15 31.75
N LEU A 101 -24.17 -5.21 30.99
CA LEU A 101 -23.10 -6.19 31.22
C LEU A 101 -21.86 -5.94 30.34
N GLY A 102 -22.02 -5.19 29.25
CA GLY A 102 -20.94 -4.87 28.32
C GLY A 102 -21.45 -4.79 26.88
N ALA A 103 -20.72 -5.36 25.94
CA ALA A 103 -21.12 -5.45 24.53
C ALA A 103 -20.59 -6.73 23.87
N GLU A 104 -21.35 -7.21 22.89
CA GLU A 104 -20.90 -8.19 21.92
C GLU A 104 -20.21 -7.47 20.77
N MET A 105 -18.96 -7.83 20.52
CA MET A 105 -18.12 -7.37 19.42
C MET A 105 -18.12 -8.42 18.34
N VAL A 106 -18.61 -8.10 17.14
CA VAL A 106 -18.62 -8.98 15.98
C VAL A 106 -17.77 -8.38 14.88
N SER A 107 -16.60 -8.96 14.64
CA SER A 107 -15.69 -8.59 13.55
C SER A 107 -15.89 -9.52 12.37
N ARG A 108 -16.07 -8.95 11.18
CA ARG A 108 -16.11 -9.66 9.91
C ARG A 108 -14.92 -9.22 9.08
N ASP A 109 -14.08 -10.17 8.72
CA ASP A 109 -12.91 -9.90 7.90
C ASP A 109 -13.27 -9.75 6.42
N ALA A 110 -12.34 -9.20 5.64
CA ALA A 110 -12.52 -8.99 4.21
C ALA A 110 -12.45 -10.29 3.38
N ASP A 111 -12.23 -11.45 4.01
CA ASP A 111 -12.20 -12.78 3.38
C ASP A 111 -13.48 -13.59 3.67
N GLY A 112 -14.41 -13.04 4.45
CA GLY A 112 -15.69 -13.66 4.81
C GLY A 112 -15.67 -14.47 6.11
N GLY A 113 -14.55 -14.48 6.84
CA GLY A 113 -14.47 -14.97 8.20
C GLY A 113 -15.14 -14.02 9.20
N GLN A 114 -15.60 -14.61 10.30
CA GLN A 114 -16.29 -13.89 11.36
C GLN A 114 -15.73 -14.31 12.72
N MET A 115 -15.58 -13.33 13.60
CA MET A 115 -15.20 -13.51 14.99
C MET A 115 -16.18 -12.75 15.86
N ALA A 116 -16.62 -13.36 16.95
CA ALA A 116 -17.44 -12.69 17.96
C ALA A 116 -16.81 -12.86 19.34
N ALA A 117 -16.83 -11.80 20.14
CA ALA A 117 -16.40 -11.84 21.53
C ALA A 117 -17.31 -10.96 22.39
N THR A 118 -17.44 -11.29 23.67
CA THR A 118 -18.12 -10.42 24.63
C THR A 118 -17.08 -9.66 25.43
N VAL A 119 -17.26 -8.35 25.52
CA VAL A 119 -16.40 -7.40 26.23
C VAL A 119 -17.22 -6.78 27.35
N THR A 120 -16.63 -6.68 28.54
CA THR A 120 -17.31 -6.14 29.73
C THR A 120 -17.40 -4.62 29.68
N THR A 121 -18.30 -4.03 30.48
CA THR A 121 -18.45 -2.57 30.60
C THR A 121 -17.15 -1.86 30.99
N ALA A 122 -16.30 -2.51 31.81
CA ALA A 122 -15.01 -1.94 32.21
C ALA A 122 -14.02 -1.85 31.03
N GLU A 123 -14.01 -2.87 30.17
CA GLU A 123 -13.14 -2.94 29.00
C GLU A 123 -13.63 -2.02 27.86
N LEU A 124 -14.93 -1.75 27.76
CA LEU A 124 -15.50 -0.83 26.77
C LEU A 124 -15.16 0.65 26.99
N GLY A 125 -14.69 1.02 28.18
CA GLY A 125 -14.43 2.42 28.53
C GLY A 125 -13.39 3.09 27.63
N ALA A 126 -12.44 2.31 27.10
CA ALA A 126 -11.39 2.81 26.24
C ALA A 126 -10.80 1.66 25.39
N LEU A 127 -11.21 1.62 24.12
CA LEU A 127 -10.74 0.61 23.15
C LEU A 127 -10.02 1.28 21.99
N ARG A 128 -8.96 0.63 21.54
CA ARG A 128 -8.24 0.93 20.31
C ARG A 128 -8.57 -0.09 19.26
N PHE A 129 -9.08 0.34 18.12
CA PHE A 129 -9.36 -0.52 16.97
C PHE A 129 -8.29 -0.35 15.91
N HIS A 130 -7.77 -1.44 15.37
CA HIS A 130 -6.86 -1.44 14.23
C HIS A 130 -7.17 -2.64 13.32
N VAL A 131 -6.60 -2.64 12.12
CA VAL A 131 -6.70 -3.80 11.22
C VAL A 131 -5.41 -4.60 11.31
N ASP A 132 -5.54 -5.89 11.57
CA ASP A 132 -4.46 -6.87 11.39
C ASP A 132 -4.81 -7.79 10.23
N GLY A 133 -4.02 -7.74 9.16
CA GLY A 133 -4.28 -8.43 7.90
C GLY A 133 -5.61 -8.01 7.27
N SER A 134 -6.60 -8.89 7.31
CA SER A 134 -7.95 -8.65 6.76
C SER A 134 -9.02 -8.41 7.82
N ARG A 135 -8.67 -8.37 9.10
CA ARG A 135 -9.61 -8.35 10.24
C ARG A 135 -9.45 -7.12 11.11
N VAL A 136 -10.56 -6.62 11.66
CA VAL A 136 -10.52 -5.64 12.74
C VAL A 136 -10.22 -6.32 14.07
N VAL A 137 -9.17 -5.87 14.74
CA VAL A 137 -8.73 -6.27 16.07
C VAL A 137 -8.89 -5.09 17.02
N TRP A 138 -9.04 -5.38 18.31
CA TRP A 138 -9.14 -4.35 19.35
C TRP A 138 -8.30 -4.68 20.56
N ASP A 139 -7.72 -3.64 21.14
CA ASP A 139 -6.93 -3.69 22.36
C ASP A 139 -7.43 -2.64 23.37
N PRO A 140 -7.11 -2.79 24.66
CA PRO A 140 -7.28 -1.72 25.63
C PRO A 140 -6.50 -0.48 25.17
N SER A 141 -7.15 0.68 25.16
CA SER A 141 -6.46 1.93 24.78
C SER A 141 -5.60 2.45 25.94
N GLU A 142 -4.42 2.98 25.66
CA GLU A 142 -3.57 3.62 26.70
C GLU A 142 -4.23 4.85 27.33
N ALA A 143 -5.23 5.43 26.66
CA ALA A 143 -6.06 6.53 27.19
C ALA A 143 -6.79 6.14 28.50
N SER A 144 -7.00 4.84 28.77
CA SER A 144 -7.54 4.35 30.05
C SER A 144 -6.64 4.61 31.24
N THR A 145 -5.33 4.83 31.01
CA THR A 145 -4.33 4.96 32.07
C THR A 145 -4.30 6.35 32.70
N TYR A 146 -4.93 7.34 32.04
CA TYR A 146 -4.92 8.75 32.43
C TYR A 146 -6.31 9.31 32.78
N ALA A 147 -7.34 8.47 32.82
CA ALA A 147 -8.73 8.84 33.14
C ALA A 147 -9.09 8.48 34.59
#